data_AF-A0A8H4EZA7-F1
#
_entry.id   AF-A0A8H4EZA7-F1
#
_cell.length_a   1.000
_cell.length_b   1.000
_cell.length_c   1.000
_cell.angle_alpha   90.00
_cell.angle_beta   90.00
_cell.angle_gamma   90.00
#
_symmetry.space_group_name_H-M   'P 1'
#
loop_
_entity.id
_entity.type
_entity.pdbx_description
1 polymer ?
#
loop_
_entity_poly.entity_id
_entity_poly.type
_entity_poly.pdbx_seq_one_letter_code
_entity_poly.pdbx_strand_id
1 'polypeptide(L)'
;MSYRHMKEGTQGRGCHIYREQINTVVEKQRHQAILLIMVSTSYLISQGLHLCVAVSCLLIHFTDAAASSSNNAHKDAKNEANKLSAASSSSSSNATLFDGLPPLIPERVVPARKPRNAGKYDVETPNIERNVQWYNQHNPDQQYNLTRRSDTTTTLDGDTVGGYTLNLPENAPPIQPSSDDVMIQATTSQIKDFKKYSAIAGTAYCRNVVPKSEWNCVSCLQYVPDGKIIKTFTSFASDTNGFLLRSDKEKTIYLVFRGTSSFRNAITDLKFDKVAYPNVKGARVHKGFLASYNEIISSYFPAMQEQLTAFPSYNIIITGHSLGGAQAVLAGIDLYARDKRITEKNLKIFTNGMPRIGSPEFAYYVDSTKIPLYRSVNERDIVPHLPPQSFGFLHPGVEAWIKSPGSVYICSKERESKKCSNSIVPFTSISDHSNYYNTDQGNCLSS
;
A
#
# COMPACT_ATOMS: atom_id res chain seq x y z
N MET A 1 -66.49 28.32 53.46
CA MET A 1 -67.39 28.97 52.46
C MET A 1 -67.36 28.17 51.18
N SER A 2 -68.53 27.98 50.54
CA SER A 2 -68.73 27.60 49.13
C SER A 2 -68.14 26.27 48.59
N TYR A 3 -68.39 26.04 47.29
CA TYR A 3 -68.41 24.76 46.56
C TYR A 3 -67.98 24.97 45.09
N ARG A 4 -67.71 23.87 44.33
CA ARG A 4 -67.50 23.80 42.84
C ARG A 4 -66.20 24.44 42.28
N HIS A 5 -65.62 24.01 41.16
CA HIS A 5 -65.68 22.73 40.40
C HIS A 5 -64.47 22.55 39.44
N MET A 6 -64.33 21.31 38.91
CA MET A 6 -63.83 20.87 37.59
C MET A 6 -63.64 21.95 36.49
N LYS A 7 -62.74 21.84 35.50
CA LYS A 7 -62.09 20.70 34.77
C LYS A 7 -60.77 21.21 34.13
N GLU A 8 -59.84 20.48 33.50
CA GLU A 8 -59.59 19.06 33.11
C GLU A 8 -58.07 18.77 33.42
N GLY A 9 -57.23 17.88 32.87
CA GLY A 9 -57.28 16.82 31.83
C GLY A 9 -55.88 16.21 31.55
N THR A 10 -55.77 15.17 30.71
CA THR A 10 -54.48 14.43 30.50
C THR A 10 -54.17 14.02 29.06
N GLN A 11 -53.02 14.42 28.53
CA GLN A 11 -52.31 13.75 27.41
C GLN A 11 -50.78 13.91 27.61
N GLY A 12 -49.98 12.89 27.29
CA GLY A 12 -48.51 13.00 27.37
C GLY A 12 -47.68 11.74 27.65
N ARG A 13 -48.27 10.55 27.85
CA ARG A 13 -47.50 9.31 28.12
C ARG A 13 -47.76 8.09 27.21
N GLY A 14 -48.62 8.22 26.19
CA GLY A 14 -48.94 7.10 25.29
C GLY A 14 -47.98 6.88 24.10
N CYS A 15 -47.25 7.91 23.66
CA CYS A 15 -46.60 7.88 22.33
C CYS A 15 -45.24 7.16 22.29
N HIS A 16 -44.51 7.08 23.42
CA HIS A 16 -43.18 6.44 23.44
C HIS A 16 -43.24 4.90 23.35
N ILE A 17 -44.16 4.27 24.10
CA ILE A 17 -44.24 2.80 24.23
C ILE A 17 -44.57 2.13 22.88
N TYR A 18 -45.49 2.74 22.11
CA TYR A 18 -45.83 2.24 20.77
C TYR A 18 -44.65 2.27 19.79
N ARG A 19 -43.75 3.26 19.89
CA ARG A 19 -42.65 3.44 18.94
C ARG A 19 -41.56 2.38 19.11
N GLU A 20 -41.27 1.98 20.35
CA GLU A 20 -40.35 0.87 20.63
C GLU A 20 -40.95 -0.47 20.19
N GLN A 21 -42.21 -0.75 20.55
CA GLN A 21 -42.86 -2.01 20.18
C GLN A 21 -42.94 -2.24 18.66
N ILE A 22 -43.22 -1.20 17.87
CA ILE A 22 -43.24 -1.28 16.40
C ILE A 22 -41.84 -1.60 15.85
N ASN A 23 -40.79 -0.93 16.35
CA ASN A 23 -39.42 -1.20 15.93
C ASN A 23 -39.02 -2.66 16.22
N THR A 24 -39.31 -3.17 17.43
CA THR A 24 -39.00 -4.55 17.80
C THR A 24 -39.72 -5.57 16.90
N VAL A 25 -40.97 -5.30 16.49
CA VAL A 25 -41.71 -6.18 15.57
C VAL A 25 -41.11 -6.17 14.16
N VAL A 26 -40.77 -4.99 13.63
CA VAL A 26 -40.14 -4.84 12.30
C VAL A 26 -38.77 -5.52 12.26
N GLU A 27 -37.97 -5.39 13.32
CA GLU A 27 -36.65 -6.01 13.41
C GLU A 27 -36.73 -7.53 13.57
N LYS A 28 -37.76 -8.05 14.27
CA LYS A 28 -38.02 -9.49 14.39
C LYS A 28 -38.51 -10.11 13.07
N GLN A 29 -39.35 -9.40 12.31
CA GLN A 29 -39.74 -9.82 10.96
C GLN A 29 -38.57 -9.77 9.97
N ARG A 30 -37.68 -8.76 10.05
CA ARG A 30 -36.44 -8.73 9.27
C ARG A 30 -35.55 -9.95 9.55
N HIS A 31 -35.36 -10.32 10.82
CA HIS A 31 -34.60 -11.52 11.17
C HIS A 31 -35.26 -12.81 10.64
N GLN A 32 -36.59 -12.94 10.72
CA GLN A 32 -37.29 -14.10 10.15
C GLN A 32 -37.16 -14.17 8.61
N ALA A 33 -37.23 -13.03 7.91
CA ALA A 33 -37.04 -12.98 6.47
C ALA A 33 -35.60 -13.38 6.07
N ILE A 34 -34.58 -12.87 6.77
CA ILE A 34 -33.18 -13.25 6.56
C ILE A 34 -32.97 -14.75 6.81
N LEU A 35 -33.59 -15.30 7.88
CA LEU A 35 -33.49 -16.72 8.20
C LEU A 35 -34.14 -17.61 7.12
N LEU A 36 -35.31 -17.23 6.59
CA LEU A 36 -35.93 -17.93 5.45
C LEU A 36 -35.04 -17.90 4.20
N ILE A 37 -34.40 -16.77 3.90
CA ILE A 37 -33.47 -16.64 2.76
C ILE A 37 -32.24 -17.53 2.96
N MET A 38 -31.65 -17.58 4.16
CA MET A 38 -30.50 -18.44 4.45
C MET A 38 -30.85 -19.93 4.40
N VAL A 39 -32.02 -20.33 4.89
CA VAL A 39 -32.49 -21.73 4.82
C VAL A 39 -32.76 -22.15 3.37
N SER A 40 -33.41 -21.30 2.56
CA SER A 40 -33.70 -21.62 1.16
C SER A 40 -32.45 -21.64 0.28
N THR A 41 -31.48 -20.73 0.47
CA THR A 41 -30.19 -20.81 -0.24
C THR A 41 -29.39 -22.05 0.17
N SER A 42 -29.42 -22.44 1.45
CA SER A 42 -28.75 -23.67 1.91
C SER A 42 -29.38 -24.92 1.29
N TYR A 43 -30.72 -24.96 1.17
CA TYR A 43 -31.44 -26.06 0.53
C TYR A 43 -31.15 -26.17 -0.98
N LEU A 44 -31.03 -25.03 -1.67
CA LEU A 44 -30.68 -25.00 -3.10
C LEU A 44 -29.23 -25.45 -3.35
N ILE A 45 -28.28 -25.03 -2.52
CA ILE A 45 -26.88 -25.51 -2.59
C ILE A 45 -26.81 -27.03 -2.33
N SER A 46 -27.65 -27.55 -1.42
CA SER A 46 -27.76 -28.99 -1.15
C SER A 46 -28.33 -29.83 -2.32
N GLN A 47 -28.86 -29.21 -3.37
CA GLN A 47 -29.47 -29.88 -4.54
C GLN A 47 -28.59 -29.82 -5.81
N GLY A 48 -27.40 -29.22 -5.74
CA GLY A 48 -26.38 -29.30 -6.81
C GLY A 48 -26.68 -28.55 -8.11
N LEU A 49 -27.75 -27.73 -8.17
CA LEU A 49 -28.08 -26.96 -9.37
C LEU A 49 -27.26 -25.66 -9.46
N HIS A 50 -26.30 -25.63 -10.38
CA HIS A 50 -25.71 -24.38 -10.88
C HIS A 50 -26.61 -23.74 -11.93
N LEU A 51 -27.02 -22.48 -11.75
CA LEU A 51 -27.51 -21.65 -12.84
C LEU A 51 -27.17 -20.16 -12.62
N CYS A 52 -26.75 -19.50 -13.70
CA CYS A 52 -26.62 -18.05 -13.77
C CYS A 52 -27.95 -17.43 -14.22
N VAL A 53 -28.24 -16.19 -13.81
CA VAL A 53 -28.81 -15.08 -14.62
C VAL A 53 -29.03 -13.86 -13.72
N ALA A 54 -28.92 -12.66 -14.29
CA ALA A 54 -29.10 -11.40 -13.56
C ALA A 54 -30.57 -11.07 -13.27
N VAL A 55 -30.82 -10.31 -12.19
CA VAL A 55 -32.12 -9.69 -11.92
C VAL A 55 -31.97 -8.18 -11.86
N SER A 56 -32.69 -7.49 -12.73
CA SER A 56 -32.95 -6.05 -12.70
C SER A 56 -34.41 -5.83 -13.08
N CYS A 57 -34.97 -4.67 -12.70
CA CYS A 57 -36.34 -4.25 -13.01
C CYS A 57 -37.47 -5.11 -12.42
N LEU A 58 -37.93 -4.75 -11.22
CA LEU A 58 -39.32 -5.00 -10.79
C LEU A 58 -39.74 -4.01 -9.69
N LEU A 59 -40.37 -2.89 -10.08
CA LEU A 59 -41.25 -2.04 -9.28
C LEU A 59 -41.75 -0.86 -10.16
N ILE A 60 -42.80 -1.08 -10.96
CA ILE A 60 -43.48 -0.04 -11.75
C ILE A 60 -45.01 -0.26 -11.66
N HIS A 61 -45.74 0.85 -11.55
CA HIS A 61 -47.21 1.02 -11.56
C HIS A 61 -48.04 0.34 -10.45
N PHE A 62 -48.43 1.14 -9.46
CA PHE A 62 -49.81 1.65 -9.23
C PHE A 62 -49.68 2.82 -8.21
N THR A 63 -50.27 4.02 -8.33
CA THR A 63 -51.17 4.65 -9.33
C THR A 63 -50.86 6.15 -9.43
N ASP A 64 -51.19 6.79 -10.55
CA ASP A 64 -51.26 8.26 -10.66
C ASP A 64 -52.53 8.82 -10.01
N ALA A 65 -52.38 9.94 -9.27
CA ALA A 65 -53.45 10.92 -9.06
C ALA A 65 -52.88 12.26 -8.54
N ALA A 66 -53.55 13.37 -8.88
CA ALA A 66 -53.39 14.71 -8.29
C ALA A 66 -52.04 15.44 -8.45
N ALA A 67 -51.61 15.69 -9.69
CA ALA A 67 -50.75 16.83 -9.99
C ALA A 67 -51.58 18.14 -10.00
N SER A 68 -51.48 19.00 -8.97
CA SER A 68 -51.79 20.45 -9.06
C SER A 68 -51.58 21.24 -7.75
N SER A 69 -50.34 21.69 -7.51
CA SER A 69 -50.07 23.08 -7.07
C SER A 69 -48.57 23.35 -7.20
N SER A 70 -48.21 24.58 -7.58
CA SER A 70 -46.83 24.93 -7.94
C SER A 70 -46.15 25.83 -6.90
N ASN A 71 -44.83 25.93 -7.01
CA ASN A 71 -44.04 27.08 -6.56
C ASN A 71 -44.05 27.41 -5.04
N ASN A 72 -43.45 26.57 -4.19
CA ASN A 72 -42.78 27.06 -2.96
C ASN A 72 -41.76 26.08 -2.32
N ALA A 73 -41.00 25.31 -3.13
CA ALA A 73 -40.09 24.26 -2.63
C ALA A 73 -38.59 24.49 -2.93
N HIS A 74 -38.18 25.67 -3.40
CA HIS A 74 -36.83 25.89 -3.98
C HIS A 74 -35.88 26.80 -3.19
N LYS A 75 -36.23 27.24 -1.96
CA LYS A 75 -35.37 28.08 -1.12
C LYS A 75 -34.79 27.38 0.11
N ASP A 76 -35.53 26.48 0.77
CA ASP A 76 -35.11 25.93 2.07
C ASP A 76 -34.00 24.88 1.97
N ALA A 77 -33.97 24.12 0.87
CA ALA A 77 -32.92 23.12 0.59
C ALA A 77 -31.49 23.69 0.53
N LYS A 78 -31.32 25.02 0.41
CA LYS A 78 -29.99 25.67 0.46
C LYS A 78 -29.52 26.03 1.87
N ASN A 79 -30.39 26.05 2.89
CA ASN A 79 -30.02 26.47 4.25
C ASN A 79 -29.60 25.31 5.17
N GLU A 80 -29.98 24.06 4.89
CA GLU A 80 -29.43 22.90 5.63
C GLU A 80 -28.04 22.49 5.12
N ALA A 81 -27.81 22.51 3.80
CA ALA A 81 -26.50 22.21 3.21
C ALA A 81 -25.38 23.10 3.79
N ASN A 82 -25.66 24.39 3.98
CA ASN A 82 -24.71 25.33 4.58
C ASN A 82 -24.54 25.15 6.10
N LYS A 83 -25.43 24.44 6.81
CA LYS A 83 -25.25 24.10 8.23
C LYS A 83 -24.40 22.84 8.43
N LEU A 84 -24.53 21.82 7.58
CA LEU A 84 -23.65 20.64 7.66
C LEU A 84 -22.20 20.97 7.24
N SER A 85 -22.00 21.93 6.33
CA SER A 85 -20.65 22.35 5.89
C SER A 85 -19.82 23.08 6.95
N ALA A 86 -20.44 23.53 8.05
CA ALA A 86 -19.79 24.31 9.11
C ALA A 86 -19.36 23.50 10.35
N ALA A 87 -19.70 22.20 10.42
CA ALA A 87 -19.52 21.37 11.62
C ALA A 87 -18.35 20.38 11.54
N SER A 88 -17.65 20.28 10.41
CA SER A 88 -16.59 19.29 10.14
C SER A 88 -15.19 19.70 10.60
N SER A 89 -15.05 20.77 11.37
CA SER A 89 -13.78 21.24 11.94
C SER A 89 -13.53 20.69 13.35
N SER A 90 -13.49 19.36 13.51
CA SER A 90 -13.09 18.69 14.76
C SER A 90 -12.13 17.51 14.51
N SER A 91 -11.09 17.41 15.33
CA SER A 91 -9.89 16.59 15.06
C SER A 91 -9.95 15.16 15.64
N SER A 92 -11.13 14.53 15.65
CA SER A 92 -11.39 13.31 16.43
C SER A 92 -10.97 12.00 15.77
N SER A 93 -11.03 11.87 14.45
CA SER A 93 -10.83 10.58 13.75
C SER A 93 -9.40 10.03 13.78
N ASN A 94 -8.40 10.87 14.05
CA ASN A 94 -7.00 10.45 14.11
C ASN A 94 -6.56 9.98 15.51
N ALA A 95 -7.33 10.27 16.57
CA ALA A 95 -6.99 9.84 17.93
C ALA A 95 -7.10 8.31 18.05
N THR A 96 -8.29 7.78 17.77
CA THR A 96 -8.64 6.35 17.91
C THR A 96 -7.81 5.39 17.07
N LEU A 97 -7.08 5.88 16.07
CA LEU A 97 -6.27 5.04 15.17
C LEU A 97 -4.85 4.79 15.72
N PHE A 98 -4.31 5.75 16.47
CA PHE A 98 -2.98 5.68 17.07
C PHE A 98 -3.00 5.50 18.60
N ASP A 99 -4.19 5.39 19.20
CA ASP A 99 -4.36 5.08 20.63
C ASP A 99 -3.59 3.81 21.02
N GLY A 100 -2.81 3.91 22.10
CA GLY A 100 -1.95 2.84 22.60
C GLY A 100 -0.55 2.76 21.99
N LEU A 101 -0.23 3.52 20.93
CA LEU A 101 1.15 3.61 20.43
C LEU A 101 2.04 4.49 21.33
N PRO A 102 3.35 4.21 21.45
CA PRO A 102 4.26 5.12 22.13
C PRO A 102 4.33 6.50 21.45
N PRO A 103 4.61 7.57 22.21
CA PRO A 103 4.80 8.90 21.65
C PRO A 103 6.06 8.95 20.76
N LEU A 104 6.07 9.90 19.82
CA LEU A 104 7.24 10.18 18.98
C LEU A 104 8.39 10.74 19.85
N ILE A 105 9.60 10.23 19.63
CA ILE A 105 10.84 10.68 20.25
C ILE A 105 11.27 11.98 19.54
N PRO A 106 11.26 13.16 20.20
CA PRO A 106 11.42 14.45 19.52
C PRO A 106 12.70 14.58 18.70
N GLU A 107 13.80 14.01 19.20
CA GLU A 107 15.12 14.06 18.56
C GLU A 107 15.19 13.21 17.28
N ARG A 108 14.30 12.22 17.15
CA ARG A 108 14.25 11.28 16.01
C ARG A 108 13.31 11.72 14.89
N VAL A 109 12.51 12.78 15.08
CA VAL A 109 11.54 13.28 14.08
C VAL A 109 11.88 14.67 13.53
N VAL A 110 13.13 15.10 13.69
CA VAL A 110 13.65 16.37 13.17
C VAL A 110 13.80 16.30 11.65
N PRO A 111 13.29 17.29 10.87
CA PRO A 111 13.48 17.34 9.43
C PRO A 111 14.98 17.43 9.04
N ALA A 112 15.42 16.56 8.14
CA ALA A 112 16.80 16.54 7.68
C ALA A 112 17.18 17.83 6.92
N ARG A 113 18.44 18.27 7.08
CA ARG A 113 18.99 19.42 6.34
C ARG A 113 19.16 19.07 4.86
N LYS A 114 18.33 19.66 4.01
CA LYS A 114 18.49 19.63 2.54
C LYS A 114 19.86 20.22 2.15
N PRO A 115 20.67 19.55 1.30
CA PRO A 115 21.96 20.08 0.86
C PRO A 115 21.82 21.42 0.15
N ARG A 116 22.75 22.36 0.38
CA ARG A 116 22.68 23.73 -0.20
C ARG A 116 22.60 23.75 -1.73
N ASN A 117 23.22 22.76 -2.40
CA ASN A 117 23.22 22.63 -3.85
C ASN A 117 22.22 21.58 -4.37
N ALA A 118 21.24 21.18 -3.56
CA ALA A 118 20.15 20.30 -3.99
C ALA A 118 19.11 21.07 -4.84
N GLY A 119 19.49 21.36 -6.09
CA GLY A 119 18.60 21.88 -7.13
C GLY A 119 17.55 20.85 -7.56
N LYS A 120 17.12 20.87 -8.83
CA LYS A 120 16.32 19.76 -9.39
C LYS A 120 17.19 18.50 -9.45
N TYR A 121 17.06 17.65 -8.43
CA TYR A 121 17.67 16.32 -8.40
C TYR A 121 16.86 15.41 -9.32
N ASP A 122 17.26 15.42 -10.59
CA ASP A 122 16.60 14.69 -11.67
C ASP A 122 17.54 13.57 -12.13
N VAL A 123 17.06 12.33 -12.04
CA VAL A 123 17.77 11.14 -12.53
C VAL A 123 17.01 10.38 -13.62
N GLU A 124 15.87 10.92 -14.07
CA GLU A 124 14.98 10.27 -15.03
C GLU A 124 14.99 10.98 -16.39
N THR A 125 14.75 12.29 -16.45
CA THR A 125 14.54 13.01 -17.72
C THR A 125 15.71 12.86 -18.72
N PRO A 126 17.00 12.98 -18.33
CA PRO A 126 18.11 12.79 -19.27
C PRO A 126 18.25 11.34 -19.79
N ASN A 127 17.65 10.37 -19.11
CA ASN A 127 17.58 8.99 -19.58
C ASN A 127 16.35 8.75 -20.45
N ILE A 128 15.21 9.37 -20.12
CA ILE A 128 14.00 9.36 -20.96
C ILE A 128 14.33 9.92 -22.36
N GLU A 129 14.89 11.12 -22.43
CA GLU A 129 15.28 11.79 -23.69
C GLU A 129 16.19 10.89 -24.53
N ARG A 130 17.29 10.40 -23.94
CA ARG A 130 18.29 9.53 -24.58
C ARG A 130 17.70 8.21 -25.06
N ASN A 131 16.88 7.55 -24.25
CA ASN A 131 16.31 6.24 -24.58
C ASN A 131 15.22 6.35 -25.65
N VAL A 132 14.36 7.38 -25.59
CA VAL A 132 13.32 7.62 -26.62
C VAL A 132 13.95 8.03 -27.94
N GLN A 133 15.01 8.86 -27.93
CA GLN A 133 15.79 9.16 -29.13
C GLN A 133 16.38 7.89 -29.75
N TRP A 134 17.02 7.03 -28.94
CA TRP A 134 17.57 5.76 -29.42
C TRP A 134 16.47 4.87 -30.02
N TYR A 135 15.33 4.72 -29.34
CA TYR A 135 14.24 3.87 -29.81
C TYR A 135 13.68 4.33 -31.15
N ASN A 136 13.39 5.63 -31.31
CA ASN A 136 12.85 6.19 -32.54
C ASN A 136 13.87 6.18 -33.70
N GLN A 137 15.18 6.09 -33.41
CA GLN A 137 16.22 5.90 -34.42
C GLN A 137 16.34 4.44 -34.91
N HIS A 138 16.02 3.47 -34.06
CA HIS A 138 16.12 2.04 -34.40
C HIS A 138 14.78 1.42 -34.84
N ASN A 139 13.66 2.12 -34.62
CA ASN A 139 12.31 1.73 -35.03
C ASN A 139 11.64 2.88 -35.80
N PRO A 140 12.06 3.19 -37.05
CA PRO A 140 11.54 4.33 -37.80
C PRO A 140 10.02 4.24 -38.06
N ASP A 141 9.50 3.02 -38.18
CA ASP A 141 8.07 2.73 -38.39
C ASP A 141 7.24 2.72 -37.09
N GLN A 142 7.87 2.83 -35.91
CA GLN A 142 7.21 2.80 -34.59
C GLN A 142 7.79 3.91 -33.68
N GLN A 143 7.24 5.13 -33.77
CA GLN A 143 7.71 6.23 -32.93
C GLN A 143 7.06 6.22 -31.54
N TYR A 144 7.89 6.04 -30.51
CA TYR A 144 7.47 6.15 -29.12
C TYR A 144 7.13 7.61 -28.77
N ASN A 145 5.86 7.85 -28.38
CA ASN A 145 5.36 9.17 -28.05
C ASN A 145 4.92 9.29 -26.59
N LEU A 146 5.75 9.95 -25.78
CA LEU A 146 5.52 10.26 -24.36
C LEU A 146 4.20 10.99 -24.05
N THR A 147 3.57 11.67 -25.02
CA THR A 147 2.31 12.38 -24.78
C THR A 147 1.07 11.50 -24.96
N ARG A 148 1.20 10.29 -25.54
CA ARG A 148 0.09 9.33 -25.61
C ARG A 148 -0.03 8.56 -24.29
N ARG A 149 -0.93 9.02 -23.44
CA ARG A 149 -1.68 8.10 -22.57
C ARG A 149 -2.69 7.38 -23.46
N SER A 150 -2.68 6.04 -23.46
CA SER A 150 -3.57 5.24 -24.30
C SER A 150 -4.97 5.16 -23.65
N ASP A 151 -5.73 6.24 -23.77
CA ASP A 151 -7.15 6.26 -23.40
C ASP A 151 -7.97 5.46 -24.42
N THR A 152 -8.00 4.14 -24.23
CA THR A 152 -8.98 3.20 -24.83
C THR A 152 -9.16 3.24 -26.35
N THR A 153 -8.20 2.71 -27.13
CA THR A 153 -8.52 1.78 -28.24
C THR A 153 -7.28 1.12 -28.85
N THR A 154 -7.53 -0.08 -29.39
CA THR A 154 -6.60 -0.99 -30.10
C THR A 154 -5.65 -0.34 -31.11
N THR A 155 -4.43 0.00 -30.67
CA THR A 155 -3.21 0.15 -31.47
C THR A 155 -2.03 -0.41 -30.67
N LEU A 156 -0.88 -0.68 -31.29
CA LEU A 156 0.25 -1.37 -30.62
C LEU A 156 1.05 -0.48 -29.63
N ASP A 157 0.59 0.74 -29.36
CA ASP A 157 1.13 1.61 -28.31
C ASP A 157 0.75 1.05 -26.92
N GLY A 158 1.59 0.16 -26.39
CA GLY A 158 1.32 -0.56 -25.13
C GLY A 158 1.10 0.35 -23.93
N ASP A 159 0.16 -0.03 -23.06
CA ASP A 159 -0.26 0.69 -21.85
C ASP A 159 0.89 1.40 -21.12
N THR A 160 0.77 2.71 -20.87
CA THR A 160 1.76 3.47 -20.10
C THR A 160 1.19 4.01 -18.79
N VAL A 161 1.99 3.96 -17.73
CA VAL A 161 1.64 4.53 -16.42
C VAL A 161 2.70 5.56 -16.03
N GLY A 162 2.28 6.78 -15.74
CA GLY A 162 3.19 7.90 -15.44
C GLY A 162 4.11 8.35 -16.60
N GLY A 163 3.99 7.75 -17.80
CA GLY A 163 4.92 7.91 -18.93
C GLY A 163 5.93 6.76 -19.10
N TYR A 164 5.71 5.62 -18.42
CA TYR A 164 6.60 4.44 -18.40
C TYR A 164 5.83 3.25 -18.96
N THR A 165 6.48 2.37 -19.72
CA THR A 165 5.82 1.24 -20.39
C THR A 165 5.44 0.13 -19.42
N LEU A 166 4.16 -0.27 -19.40
CA LEU A 166 3.68 -1.37 -18.55
C LEU A 166 4.09 -2.72 -19.14
N ASN A 167 4.13 -2.85 -20.47
CA ASN A 167 4.70 -3.99 -21.19
C ASN A 167 5.91 -3.46 -21.99
N LEU A 168 7.05 -4.16 -21.96
CA LEU A 168 8.21 -3.75 -22.76
C LEU A 168 7.91 -3.88 -24.27
N PRO A 169 8.14 -2.84 -25.09
CA PRO A 169 8.00 -2.96 -26.55
C PRO A 169 9.16 -3.75 -27.16
N GLU A 170 8.92 -4.33 -28.34
CA GLU A 170 9.97 -4.92 -29.15
C GLU A 170 11.06 -3.88 -29.47
N ASN A 171 12.31 -4.33 -29.58
CA ASN A 171 13.49 -3.48 -29.81
C ASN A 171 13.65 -2.32 -28.81
N ALA A 172 13.22 -2.47 -27.55
CA ALA A 172 13.53 -1.52 -26.48
C ALA A 172 15.06 -1.35 -26.30
N PRO A 173 15.57 -0.14 -25.93
CA PRO A 173 17.01 0.09 -25.79
C PRO A 173 17.66 -0.92 -24.82
N PRO A 174 18.70 -1.65 -25.23
CA PRO A 174 19.24 -2.75 -24.42
C PRO A 174 19.86 -2.26 -23.11
N ILE A 175 19.76 -3.09 -22.06
CA ILE A 175 20.38 -2.79 -20.76
C ILE A 175 21.89 -2.78 -20.93
N GLN A 176 22.48 -1.59 -20.90
CA GLN A 176 23.92 -1.42 -21.15
C GLN A 176 24.76 -2.15 -20.09
N PRO A 177 25.88 -2.79 -20.46
CA PRO A 177 26.80 -3.38 -19.49
C PRO A 177 27.37 -2.33 -18.54
N SER A 178 27.89 -2.76 -17.38
CA SER A 178 28.46 -1.83 -16.39
C SER A 178 29.88 -1.39 -16.79
N SER A 179 29.98 -0.25 -17.48
CA SER A 179 31.25 0.42 -17.81
C SER A 179 31.58 1.60 -16.87
N ASP A 180 30.91 1.67 -15.72
CA ASP A 180 30.74 2.92 -14.97
C ASP A 180 31.13 2.77 -13.49
N ASP A 181 32.18 3.46 -13.04
CA ASP A 181 32.83 3.36 -11.71
C ASP A 181 31.90 3.63 -10.49
N VAL A 182 30.63 3.95 -10.74
CA VAL A 182 29.61 4.27 -9.74
C VAL A 182 28.79 3.02 -9.35
N MET A 183 28.82 1.96 -10.16
CA MET A 183 28.16 0.68 -9.90
C MET A 183 29.19 -0.36 -9.41
N ILE A 184 29.06 -0.76 -8.15
CA ILE A 184 29.92 -1.79 -7.55
C ILE A 184 29.21 -3.14 -7.68
N GLN A 185 29.85 -4.15 -8.27
CA GLN A 185 29.25 -5.49 -8.35
C GLN A 185 29.00 -6.05 -6.93
N ALA A 186 27.80 -6.57 -6.68
CA ALA A 186 27.45 -7.12 -5.37
C ALA A 186 28.25 -8.39 -5.09
N THR A 187 28.78 -8.50 -3.86
CA THR A 187 29.44 -9.73 -3.41
C THR A 187 28.46 -10.89 -3.29
N THR A 188 28.95 -12.13 -3.39
CA THR A 188 28.13 -13.35 -3.21
C THR A 188 27.37 -13.35 -1.88
N SER A 189 27.92 -12.75 -0.81
CA SER A 189 27.22 -12.62 0.48
C SER A 189 26.05 -11.63 0.41
N GLN A 190 26.23 -10.48 -0.25
CA GLN A 190 25.14 -9.51 -0.44
C GLN A 190 24.03 -10.07 -1.32
N ILE A 191 24.37 -10.77 -2.41
CA ILE A 191 23.39 -11.45 -3.27
C ILE A 191 22.62 -12.53 -2.49
N LYS A 192 23.29 -13.29 -1.61
CA LYS A 192 22.66 -14.27 -0.72
C LYS A 192 21.67 -13.62 0.26
N ASP A 193 22.05 -12.52 0.89
CA ASP A 193 21.19 -11.77 1.81
C ASP A 193 19.97 -11.18 1.08
N PHE A 194 20.19 -10.52 -0.06
CA PHE A 194 19.09 -9.97 -0.87
C PHE A 194 18.13 -11.08 -1.35
N LYS A 195 18.64 -12.22 -1.84
CA LYS A 195 17.80 -13.37 -2.21
C LYS A 195 17.00 -13.90 -1.02
N LYS A 196 17.61 -14.01 0.16
CA LYS A 196 16.91 -14.45 1.38
C LYS A 196 15.76 -13.51 1.74
N TYR A 197 16.00 -12.20 1.81
CA TYR A 197 14.97 -11.24 2.22
C TYR A 197 13.93 -10.99 1.12
N SER A 198 14.27 -11.26 -0.15
CA SER A 198 13.31 -11.41 -1.26
C SER A 198 12.40 -12.63 -1.07
N ALA A 199 12.95 -13.82 -0.83
CA ALA A 199 12.14 -15.03 -0.60
C ALA A 199 11.21 -14.88 0.63
N ILE A 200 11.69 -14.26 1.70
CA ILE A 200 10.88 -13.96 2.91
C ILE A 200 9.77 -12.95 2.62
N ALA A 201 9.96 -11.96 1.72
CA ALA A 201 8.87 -11.11 1.25
C ALA A 201 7.84 -11.90 0.42
N GLY A 202 8.30 -12.84 -0.41
CA GLY A 202 7.46 -13.75 -1.18
C GLY A 202 6.54 -14.62 -0.32
N THR A 203 6.97 -15.05 0.89
CA THR A 203 6.11 -15.86 1.76
C THR A 203 4.88 -15.11 2.28
N ALA A 204 4.85 -13.77 2.24
CA ALA A 204 3.67 -12.99 2.60
C ALA A 204 2.49 -13.21 1.64
N TYR A 205 2.73 -13.70 0.42
CA TYR A 205 1.69 -14.07 -0.55
C TYR A 205 1.10 -15.46 -0.29
N CYS A 206 1.76 -16.29 0.52
CA CYS A 206 1.29 -17.62 0.88
C CYS A 206 0.06 -17.54 1.80
N ARG A 207 -1.10 -18.02 1.32
CA ARG A 207 -2.35 -17.99 2.11
C ARG A 207 -2.31 -18.84 3.39
N ASN A 208 -1.38 -19.78 3.49
CA ASN A 208 -1.07 -20.49 4.73
C ASN A 208 -0.32 -19.61 5.74
N VAL A 209 0.56 -18.70 5.29
CA VAL A 209 1.28 -17.76 6.17
C VAL A 209 0.33 -16.66 6.62
N VAL A 210 -0.36 -15.97 5.69
CA VAL A 210 -1.36 -14.94 6.00
C VAL A 210 -2.67 -15.23 5.24
N PRO A 211 -3.81 -15.45 5.92
CA PRO A 211 -4.05 -15.23 7.35
C PRO A 211 -3.82 -16.44 8.27
N LYS A 212 -3.67 -17.68 7.75
CA LYS A 212 -3.76 -18.89 8.60
C LYS A 212 -2.66 -19.04 9.66
N SER A 213 -1.57 -18.29 9.56
CA SER A 213 -0.48 -18.27 10.55
C SER A 213 0.33 -19.57 10.63
N GLU A 214 0.43 -20.30 9.52
CA GLU A 214 1.23 -21.52 9.35
C GLU A 214 2.59 -21.20 8.67
N TRP A 215 3.72 -21.59 9.27
CA TRP A 215 5.06 -21.40 8.70
C TRP A 215 5.58 -22.69 8.01
N ASN A 216 4.80 -23.21 7.05
CA ASN A 216 5.03 -24.51 6.41
C ASN A 216 5.29 -24.47 4.89
N CYS A 217 5.35 -23.28 4.29
CA CYS A 217 5.61 -23.14 2.85
C CYS A 217 7.07 -23.50 2.47
N VAL A 218 7.33 -23.81 1.20
CA VAL A 218 8.68 -24.20 0.73
C VAL A 218 9.73 -23.15 1.08
N SER A 219 9.50 -21.88 0.71
CA SER A 219 10.40 -20.77 1.08
C SER A 219 10.45 -20.50 2.60
N CYS A 220 9.38 -20.80 3.34
CA CYS A 220 9.32 -20.63 4.79
C CYS A 220 10.39 -21.51 5.46
N LEU A 221 10.38 -22.80 5.13
CA LEU A 221 11.30 -23.79 5.69
C LEU A 221 12.71 -23.70 5.08
N GLN A 222 12.84 -23.28 3.82
CA GLN A 222 14.12 -23.10 3.15
C GLN A 222 14.95 -21.94 3.73
N TYR A 223 14.32 -20.79 4.03
CA TYR A 223 15.04 -19.57 4.42
C TYR A 223 14.98 -19.24 5.92
N VAL A 224 13.97 -19.72 6.67
CA VAL A 224 13.87 -19.58 8.14
C VAL A 224 13.26 -20.85 8.77
N PRO A 225 13.99 -21.99 8.81
CA PRO A 225 13.45 -23.28 9.24
C PRO A 225 12.96 -23.35 10.70
N ASP A 226 13.43 -22.46 11.59
CA ASP A 226 12.96 -22.37 12.98
C ASP A 226 11.93 -21.24 13.19
N GLY A 227 11.39 -20.68 12.10
CA GLY A 227 10.52 -19.51 12.10
C GLY A 227 9.21 -19.73 12.86
N LYS A 228 8.96 -18.88 13.85
CA LYS A 228 7.75 -18.88 14.70
C LYS A 228 6.93 -17.64 14.37
N ILE A 229 5.74 -17.82 13.81
CA ILE A 229 4.81 -16.70 13.59
C ILE A 229 4.30 -16.24 14.95
N ILE A 230 4.54 -14.97 15.25
CA ILE A 230 4.10 -14.30 16.49
C ILE A 230 2.73 -13.65 16.28
N LYS A 231 2.53 -13.04 15.12
CA LYS A 231 1.30 -12.32 14.77
C LYS A 231 1.12 -12.27 13.24
N THR A 232 -0.10 -12.44 12.76
CA THR A 232 -0.53 -12.06 11.42
C THR A 232 -1.50 -10.87 11.50
N PHE A 233 -1.57 -10.08 10.43
CA PHE A 233 -2.49 -8.95 10.32
C PHE A 233 -2.93 -8.71 8.87
N THR A 234 -4.17 -8.27 8.71
CA THR A 234 -4.83 -7.98 7.44
C THR A 234 -5.78 -6.80 7.64
N SER A 235 -5.67 -5.75 6.82
CA SER A 235 -6.75 -4.77 6.64
C SER A 235 -7.65 -5.20 5.48
N PHE A 236 -8.95 -5.27 5.72
CA PHE A 236 -9.95 -5.52 4.67
C PHE A 236 -10.17 -4.31 3.75
N ALA A 237 -9.88 -3.09 4.21
CA ALA A 237 -10.16 -1.86 3.44
C ALA A 237 -9.13 -1.61 2.34
N SER A 238 -7.87 -2.00 2.57
CA SER A 238 -6.75 -1.77 1.64
C SER A 238 -6.06 -3.04 1.15
N ASP A 239 -6.52 -4.24 1.57
CA ASP A 239 -5.83 -5.54 1.35
C ASP A 239 -4.35 -5.52 1.81
N THR A 240 -4.01 -4.65 2.76
CA THR A 240 -2.68 -4.60 3.37
C THR A 240 -2.53 -5.79 4.32
N ASN A 241 -1.62 -6.70 4.00
CA ASN A 241 -1.41 -7.96 4.73
C ASN A 241 0.05 -8.05 5.19
N GLY A 242 0.28 -8.71 6.33
CA GLY A 242 1.63 -8.93 6.83
C GLY A 242 1.70 -9.82 8.07
N PHE A 243 2.92 -10.04 8.55
CA PHE A 243 3.19 -10.86 9.73
C PHE A 243 4.44 -10.43 10.49
N LEU A 244 4.48 -10.79 11.78
CA LEU A 244 5.62 -10.76 12.67
C LEU A 244 6.06 -12.21 12.92
N LEU A 245 7.33 -12.52 12.62
CA LEU A 245 7.95 -13.84 12.74
C LEU A 245 9.23 -13.72 13.57
N ARG A 246 9.59 -14.74 14.34
CA ARG A 246 10.87 -14.80 15.08
C ARG A 246 11.66 -16.04 14.69
N SER A 247 12.97 -15.87 14.48
CA SER A 247 13.95 -16.96 14.49
C SER A 247 14.82 -16.82 15.74
N ASP A 248 14.89 -17.89 16.52
CA ASP A 248 15.73 -17.97 17.71
C ASP A 248 17.16 -18.37 17.34
N LYS A 249 17.31 -19.22 16.31
CA LYS A 249 18.60 -19.63 15.73
C LYS A 249 19.36 -18.46 15.12
N GLU A 250 18.67 -17.54 14.47
CA GLU A 250 19.26 -16.36 13.82
C GLU A 250 19.20 -15.10 14.69
N LYS A 251 18.67 -15.19 15.93
CA LYS A 251 18.43 -14.05 16.83
C LYS A 251 17.82 -12.85 16.10
N THR A 252 16.73 -13.10 15.37
CA THR A 252 16.14 -12.11 14.46
C THR A 252 14.62 -12.12 14.53
N ILE A 253 14.04 -10.93 14.65
CA ILE A 253 12.61 -10.64 14.52
C ILE A 253 12.39 -10.10 13.10
N TYR A 254 11.46 -10.71 12.38
CA TYR A 254 11.09 -10.39 11.01
C TYR A 254 9.71 -9.75 11.00
N LEU A 255 9.60 -8.53 10.44
CA LEU A 255 8.32 -7.89 10.14
C LEU A 255 8.16 -7.82 8.62
N VAL A 256 7.11 -8.45 8.09
CA VAL A 256 6.97 -8.68 6.66
C VAL A 256 5.64 -8.17 6.15
N PHE A 257 5.66 -7.46 5.02
CA PHE A 257 4.48 -6.89 4.38
C PHE A 257 4.31 -7.41 2.94
N ARG A 258 3.08 -7.85 2.63
CA ARG A 258 2.66 -8.21 1.27
C ARG A 258 2.28 -6.95 0.48
N GLY A 259 2.50 -6.97 -0.83
CA GLY A 259 1.78 -6.07 -1.74
C GLY A 259 0.37 -6.57 -2.07
N THR A 260 -0.35 -5.80 -2.90
CA THR A 260 -1.62 -6.21 -3.51
C THR A 260 -1.43 -7.48 -4.36
N SER A 261 -2.42 -8.37 -4.43
CA SER A 261 -2.31 -9.59 -5.26
C SER A 261 -2.66 -9.41 -6.75
N SER A 262 -2.94 -8.18 -7.19
CA SER A 262 -3.11 -7.82 -8.61
C SER A 262 -2.25 -6.60 -8.93
N PHE A 263 -0.99 -6.84 -9.32
CA PHE A 263 -0.03 -5.76 -9.56
C PHE A 263 -0.46 -4.85 -10.71
N ARG A 264 -0.93 -5.43 -11.82
CA ARG A 264 -1.33 -4.66 -13.02
C ARG A 264 -2.38 -3.60 -12.67
N ASN A 265 -3.45 -4.01 -11.98
CA ASN A 265 -4.53 -3.11 -11.56
C ASN A 265 -4.04 -2.09 -10.53
N ALA A 266 -3.27 -2.53 -9.52
CA ALA A 266 -2.72 -1.65 -8.49
C ALA A 266 -1.79 -0.55 -9.04
N ILE A 267 -1.24 -0.77 -10.24
CA ILE A 267 -0.36 0.17 -10.96
C ILE A 267 -1.17 1.07 -11.90
N THR A 268 -2.14 0.55 -12.66
CA THR A 268 -3.02 1.39 -13.50
C THR A 268 -3.87 2.36 -12.68
N ASP A 269 -4.30 1.93 -11.49
CA ASP A 269 -5.17 2.70 -10.60
C ASP A 269 -4.38 3.67 -9.69
N LEU A 270 -3.05 3.67 -9.79
CA LEU A 270 -2.15 4.39 -8.89
C LEU A 270 -2.21 5.91 -9.11
N LYS A 271 -2.83 6.61 -8.16
CA LYS A 271 -2.84 8.08 -8.09
C LYS A 271 -1.56 8.57 -7.41
N PHE A 272 -1.02 9.70 -7.87
CA PHE A 272 0.26 10.23 -7.38
C PHE A 272 0.10 11.30 -6.27
N ASP A 273 -1.06 11.30 -5.58
CA ASP A 273 -1.42 12.27 -4.55
C ASP A 273 -0.51 12.20 -3.32
N LYS A 274 0.05 13.34 -2.89
CA LYS A 274 0.85 13.42 -1.66
C LYS A 274 0.11 14.14 -0.53
N VAL A 275 0.07 13.52 0.64
CA VAL A 275 -0.32 14.15 1.92
C VAL A 275 0.90 14.56 2.73
N ALA A 276 0.73 15.38 3.76
CA ALA A 276 1.78 15.62 4.75
C ALA A 276 2.09 14.33 5.52
N TYR A 277 3.36 14.05 5.77
CA TYR A 277 3.75 12.95 6.66
C TYR A 277 3.69 13.46 8.11
N PRO A 278 2.82 12.90 8.97
CA PRO A 278 2.49 13.51 10.26
C PRO A 278 3.69 13.64 11.21
N ASN A 279 4.63 12.69 11.15
CA ASN A 279 5.75 12.64 12.08
C ASN A 279 6.80 13.75 11.80
N VAL A 280 6.99 14.20 10.56
CA VAL A 280 8.12 15.09 10.19
C VAL A 280 7.66 16.31 9.40
N LYS A 281 7.86 17.50 9.97
CA LYS A 281 7.46 18.79 9.40
C LYS A 281 8.06 19.01 8.01
N GLY A 282 7.20 19.26 7.02
CA GLY A 282 7.58 19.53 5.62
C GLY A 282 7.75 18.28 4.76
N ALA A 283 7.91 17.09 5.36
CA ALA A 283 7.90 15.84 4.62
C ALA A 283 6.47 15.52 4.12
N ARG A 284 6.39 14.92 2.94
CA ARG A 284 5.14 14.44 2.31
C ARG A 284 5.33 13.03 1.77
N VAL A 285 4.28 12.21 1.85
CA VAL A 285 4.23 10.81 1.37
C VAL A 285 2.98 10.56 0.52
N HIS A 286 2.99 9.51 -0.29
CA HIS A 286 1.84 9.09 -1.08
C HIS A 286 0.63 8.78 -0.16
N LYS A 287 -0.53 9.33 -0.52
CA LYS A 287 -1.78 9.25 0.24
C LYS A 287 -2.21 7.80 0.50
N GLY A 288 -2.20 6.95 -0.52
CA GLY A 288 -2.61 5.55 -0.40
C GLY A 288 -1.70 4.77 0.56
N PHE A 289 -0.38 4.89 0.40
CA PHE A 289 0.57 4.13 1.22
C PHE A 289 0.48 4.49 2.71
N LEU A 290 0.28 5.78 3.03
CA LEU A 290 0.09 6.21 4.42
C LEU A 290 -1.27 5.76 4.99
N ALA A 291 -2.35 5.77 4.20
CA ALA A 291 -3.65 5.27 4.65
C ALA A 291 -3.58 3.77 4.97
N SER A 292 -3.10 2.95 4.03
CA SER A 292 -2.81 1.53 4.21
C SER A 292 -1.96 1.24 5.45
N TYR A 293 -0.92 2.04 5.69
CA TYR A 293 -0.03 1.88 6.85
C TYR A 293 -0.74 2.16 8.18
N ASN A 294 -1.49 3.27 8.23
CA ASN A 294 -2.21 3.69 9.42
C ASN A 294 -3.31 2.69 9.84
N GLU A 295 -3.84 1.89 8.91
CA GLU A 295 -4.79 0.80 9.22
C GLU A 295 -4.14 -0.39 9.94
N ILE A 296 -2.85 -0.66 9.71
CA ILE A 296 -2.18 -1.88 10.19
C ILE A 296 -1.17 -1.66 11.33
N ILE A 297 -0.74 -0.42 11.59
CA ILE A 297 0.29 -0.10 12.59
C ILE A 297 -0.04 -0.68 13.98
N SER A 298 -1.22 -0.37 14.49
CA SER A 298 -1.69 -0.80 15.82
C SER A 298 -1.96 -2.32 15.90
N SER A 299 -1.98 -3.04 14.77
CA SER A 299 -2.09 -4.51 14.72
C SER A 299 -0.77 -5.24 14.95
N TYR A 300 0.38 -4.61 14.70
CA TYR A 300 1.70 -5.24 14.85
C TYR A 300 2.60 -4.57 15.90
N PHE A 301 2.43 -3.26 16.15
CA PHE A 301 3.36 -2.50 16.98
C PHE A 301 3.48 -3.06 18.42
N PRO A 302 2.39 -3.39 19.15
CA PRO A 302 2.48 -3.96 20.50
C PRO A 302 3.23 -5.30 20.52
N ALA A 303 2.92 -6.20 19.59
CA ALA A 303 3.59 -7.49 19.47
C ALA A 303 5.10 -7.35 19.15
N MET A 304 5.50 -6.35 18.35
CA MET A 304 6.91 -6.01 18.16
C MET A 304 7.56 -5.55 19.47
N GLN A 305 6.89 -4.69 20.26
CA GLN A 305 7.42 -4.24 21.54
C GLN A 305 7.56 -5.37 22.56
N GLU A 306 6.63 -6.34 22.58
CA GLU A 306 6.72 -7.56 23.39
C GLU A 306 7.94 -8.41 23.00
N GLN A 307 8.13 -8.69 21.70
CA GLN A 307 9.30 -9.45 21.25
C GLN A 307 10.62 -8.71 21.56
N LEU A 308 10.67 -7.38 21.47
CA LEU A 308 11.84 -6.60 21.86
C LEU A 308 12.06 -6.51 23.38
N THR A 309 11.05 -6.82 24.19
CA THR A 309 11.19 -6.94 25.66
C THR A 309 11.70 -8.32 26.04
N ALA A 310 11.19 -9.38 25.41
CA ALA A 310 11.60 -10.76 25.65
C ALA A 310 12.96 -11.12 25.02
N PHE A 311 13.30 -10.51 23.88
CA PHE A 311 14.49 -10.81 23.09
C PHE A 311 15.31 -9.54 22.75
N PRO A 312 15.78 -8.77 23.76
CA PRO A 312 16.41 -7.46 23.55
C PRO A 312 17.76 -7.49 22.81
N SER A 313 18.34 -8.67 22.60
CA SER A 313 19.57 -8.85 21.81
C SER A 313 19.32 -9.30 20.36
N TYR A 314 18.07 -9.32 19.89
CA TYR A 314 17.73 -9.77 18.54
C TYR A 314 17.77 -8.59 17.54
N ASN A 315 18.13 -8.89 16.30
CA ASN A 315 18.02 -7.94 15.19
C ASN A 315 16.57 -7.82 14.72
N ILE A 316 16.26 -6.72 14.05
CA ILE A 316 14.99 -6.50 13.35
C ILE A 316 15.28 -6.42 11.86
N ILE A 317 14.68 -7.34 11.10
CA ILE A 317 14.64 -7.27 9.63
C ILE A 317 13.22 -6.93 9.22
N ILE A 318 13.05 -5.85 8.45
CA ILE A 318 11.77 -5.53 7.84
C ILE A 318 11.90 -5.76 6.34
N THR A 319 10.97 -6.52 5.75
CA THR A 319 10.97 -6.78 4.30
C THR A 319 9.59 -6.75 3.67
N GLY A 320 9.54 -6.46 2.38
CA GLY A 320 8.30 -6.41 1.62
C GLY A 320 8.54 -6.26 0.12
N HIS A 321 7.56 -6.71 -0.65
CA HIS A 321 7.52 -6.61 -2.10
C HIS A 321 6.45 -5.63 -2.56
N SER A 322 6.68 -4.90 -3.65
CA SER A 322 5.70 -3.99 -4.25
C SER A 322 5.23 -2.92 -3.23
N LEU A 323 3.91 -2.68 -3.13
CA LEU A 323 3.28 -1.91 -2.05
C LEU A 323 3.79 -2.30 -0.65
N GLY A 324 4.07 -3.58 -0.40
CA GLY A 324 4.63 -4.07 0.87
C GLY A 324 6.02 -3.50 1.17
N GLY A 325 6.83 -3.17 0.16
CA GLY A 325 8.09 -2.45 0.35
C GLY A 325 7.88 -1.02 0.88
N ALA A 326 6.83 -0.33 0.42
CA ALA A 326 6.47 0.99 0.94
C ALA A 326 5.98 0.89 2.40
N GLN A 327 5.22 -0.15 2.73
CA GLN A 327 4.82 -0.46 4.11
C GLN A 327 6.03 -0.77 5.00
N ALA A 328 7.01 -1.53 4.50
CA ALA A 328 8.23 -1.89 5.24
C ALA A 328 9.06 -0.66 5.66
N VAL A 329 9.21 0.33 4.77
CA VAL A 329 9.94 1.58 5.09
C VAL A 329 9.14 2.46 6.06
N LEU A 330 7.82 2.64 5.86
CA LEU A 330 6.98 3.37 6.81
C LEU A 330 7.03 2.74 8.20
N ALA A 331 6.95 1.40 8.28
CA ALA A 331 7.04 0.63 9.50
C ALA A 331 8.37 0.80 10.23
N GLY A 332 9.50 0.66 9.55
CA GLY A 332 10.82 0.79 10.18
C GLY A 332 11.13 2.21 10.67
N ILE A 333 10.64 3.22 9.95
CA ILE A 333 10.83 4.63 10.28
C ILE A 333 9.97 5.06 11.47
N ASP A 334 8.72 4.58 11.57
CA ASP A 334 7.87 4.88 12.72
C ASP A 334 8.26 4.06 13.96
N LEU A 335 8.69 2.79 13.79
CA LEU A 335 9.34 1.98 14.84
C LEU A 335 10.56 2.70 15.44
N TYR A 336 11.46 3.21 14.59
CA TYR A 336 12.58 4.04 15.02
C TYR A 336 12.12 5.35 15.69
N ALA A 337 11.10 6.02 15.15
CA ALA A 337 10.60 7.27 15.72
C ALA A 337 9.95 7.10 17.12
N ARG A 338 9.54 5.89 17.52
CA ARG A 338 8.81 5.63 18.77
C ARG A 338 9.54 4.77 19.80
N ASP A 339 10.38 3.81 19.41
CA ASP A 339 11.03 2.90 20.36
C ASP A 339 12.55 3.11 20.43
N LYS A 340 13.04 3.57 21.59
CA LYS A 340 14.46 3.88 21.83
C LYS A 340 15.39 2.67 21.69
N ARG A 341 14.87 1.43 21.80
CA ARG A 341 15.63 0.18 21.61
C ARG A 341 15.99 -0.07 20.14
N ILE A 342 15.31 0.59 19.21
CA ILE A 342 15.48 0.45 17.77
C ILE A 342 16.48 1.50 17.27
N THR A 343 17.48 1.07 16.52
CA THR A 343 18.64 1.88 16.07
C THR A 343 19.14 1.39 14.70
N GLU A 344 20.01 2.16 14.08
CA GLU A 344 20.77 1.80 12.87
C GLU A 344 21.62 0.53 13.00
N LYS A 345 21.87 0.06 14.24
CA LYS A 345 22.71 -1.11 14.55
C LYS A 345 21.94 -2.42 14.53
N ASN A 346 20.67 -2.41 14.94
CA ASN A 346 19.84 -3.60 15.06
C ASN A 346 18.66 -3.65 14.06
N LEU A 347 18.23 -2.54 13.48
CA LEU A 347 17.22 -2.51 12.42
C LEU A 347 17.85 -2.43 11.02
N LYS A 348 17.40 -3.29 10.10
CA LYS A 348 17.67 -3.18 8.66
C LYS A 348 16.38 -3.37 7.86
N ILE A 349 16.29 -2.71 6.71
CA ILE A 349 15.13 -2.76 5.81
C ILE A 349 15.59 -3.23 4.44
N PHE A 350 14.94 -4.26 3.92
CA PHE A 350 15.17 -4.79 2.57
C PHE A 350 13.86 -4.72 1.80
N THR A 351 13.89 -4.31 0.54
CA THR A 351 12.67 -4.16 -0.25
C THR A 351 12.90 -4.61 -1.68
N ASN A 352 11.85 -5.07 -2.35
CA ASN A 352 11.90 -5.57 -3.72
C ASN A 352 10.75 -4.93 -4.51
N GLY A 353 11.01 -4.36 -5.68
CA GLY A 353 9.98 -3.69 -6.48
C GLY A 353 9.31 -2.50 -5.77
N MET A 354 10.04 -1.82 -4.87
CA MET A 354 9.46 -0.80 -3.99
C MET A 354 9.13 0.51 -4.75
N PRO A 355 7.89 1.02 -4.72
CA PRO A 355 7.55 2.31 -5.31
C PRO A 355 8.10 3.50 -4.53
N ARG A 356 8.22 4.67 -5.17
CA ARG A 356 8.65 5.91 -4.50
C ARG A 356 7.62 6.34 -3.46
N ILE A 357 8.03 6.43 -2.20
CA ILE A 357 7.11 6.62 -1.07
C ILE A 357 6.70 8.08 -0.90
N GLY A 358 7.60 9.03 -1.19
CA GLY A 358 7.33 10.43 -0.86
C GLY A 358 8.26 11.46 -1.51
N SER A 359 8.10 12.69 -1.01
CA SER A 359 8.88 13.89 -1.34
C SER A 359 10.39 13.74 -1.10
N PRO A 360 11.23 14.58 -1.74
CA PRO A 360 12.65 14.69 -1.42
C PRO A 360 12.93 14.88 0.07
N GLU A 361 12.11 15.66 0.75
CA GLU A 361 12.18 15.97 2.19
C GLU A 361 11.91 14.73 3.06
N PHE A 362 10.96 13.87 2.67
CA PHE A 362 10.77 12.56 3.30
C PHE A 362 11.97 11.64 3.06
N ALA A 363 12.48 11.57 1.83
CA ALA A 363 13.64 10.75 1.52
C ALA A 363 14.89 11.21 2.32
N TYR A 364 15.16 12.52 2.39
CA TYR A 364 16.30 13.05 3.17
C TYR A 364 16.18 12.70 4.66
N TYR A 365 14.96 12.69 5.20
CA TYR A 365 14.69 12.25 6.56
C TYR A 365 15.02 10.75 6.74
N VAL A 366 14.54 9.87 5.85
CA VAL A 366 14.88 8.43 5.87
C VAL A 366 16.40 8.23 5.84
N ASP A 367 17.10 8.87 4.89
CA ASP A 367 18.56 8.79 4.73
C ASP A 367 19.33 9.33 5.96
N SER A 368 18.71 10.23 6.74
CA SER A 368 19.29 10.80 7.97
C SER A 368 19.15 9.91 9.21
N THR A 369 18.22 8.95 9.22
CA THR A 369 18.10 7.95 10.31
C THR A 369 19.28 6.98 10.35
N LYS A 370 20.01 6.84 9.23
CA LYS A 370 21.10 5.89 8.99
C LYS A 370 20.74 4.41 9.17
N ILE A 371 19.46 4.08 9.30
CA ILE A 371 18.93 2.72 9.17
C ILE A 371 19.32 2.18 7.78
N PRO A 372 20.02 1.02 7.68
CA PRO A 372 20.34 0.42 6.40
C PRO A 372 19.07 0.04 5.62
N LEU A 373 18.79 0.77 4.54
CA LEU A 373 17.72 0.50 3.58
C LEU A 373 18.33 0.06 2.24
N TYR A 374 18.01 -1.17 1.85
CA TYR A 374 18.37 -1.74 0.55
C TYR A 374 17.11 -1.91 -0.32
N ARG A 375 17.16 -1.40 -1.55
CA ARG A 375 16.11 -1.50 -2.56
C ARG A 375 16.58 -2.38 -3.72
N SER A 376 16.14 -3.63 -3.74
CA SER A 376 16.28 -4.47 -4.93
C SER A 376 15.39 -3.94 -6.05
N VAL A 377 15.95 -3.82 -7.25
CA VAL A 377 15.20 -3.56 -8.49
C VAL A 377 15.55 -4.67 -9.49
N ASN A 378 14.54 -5.34 -10.05
CA ASN A 378 14.74 -6.39 -11.03
C ASN A 378 14.62 -5.84 -12.46
N GLU A 379 15.68 -6.00 -13.25
CA GLU A 379 15.82 -5.63 -14.67
C GLU A 379 15.15 -4.30 -15.04
N ARG A 380 13.89 -4.31 -15.51
CA ARG A 380 13.14 -3.12 -15.93
C ARG A 380 11.82 -2.91 -15.17
N ASP A 381 11.67 -3.47 -13.97
CA ASP A 381 10.48 -3.35 -13.12
C ASP A 381 9.95 -1.90 -13.08
N ILE A 382 8.71 -1.70 -13.55
CA ILE A 382 8.06 -0.40 -13.58
C ILE A 382 7.84 0.20 -12.18
N VAL A 383 7.62 -0.61 -11.15
CA VAL A 383 7.12 -0.12 -9.85
C VAL A 383 8.13 0.78 -9.12
N PRO A 384 9.44 0.47 -9.08
CA PRO A 384 10.47 1.39 -8.60
C PRO A 384 10.50 2.76 -9.28
N HIS A 385 9.99 2.91 -10.50
CA HIS A 385 9.90 4.20 -11.19
C HIS A 385 8.58 4.95 -10.94
N LEU A 386 7.67 4.38 -10.15
CA LEU A 386 6.37 4.96 -9.82
C LEU A 386 6.25 5.33 -8.33
N PRO A 387 5.66 6.49 -7.99
CA PRO A 387 5.37 7.61 -8.89
C PRO A 387 6.65 8.25 -9.46
N PRO A 388 6.59 8.93 -10.62
CA PRO A 388 7.76 9.55 -11.25
C PRO A 388 8.33 10.73 -10.45
N GLN A 389 9.63 11.02 -10.62
CA GLN A 389 10.27 12.19 -10.00
C GLN A 389 9.70 13.52 -10.49
N SER A 390 9.18 13.57 -11.72
CA SER A 390 8.48 14.73 -12.28
C SER A 390 7.24 15.14 -11.46
N PHE A 391 6.61 14.20 -10.73
CA PHE A 391 5.55 14.48 -9.78
C PHE A 391 6.07 14.92 -8.40
N GLY A 392 7.37 15.10 -8.22
CA GLY A 392 8.02 15.50 -6.97
C GLY A 392 8.15 14.36 -5.97
N PHE A 393 8.58 13.19 -6.42
CA PHE A 393 8.90 12.02 -5.60
C PHE A 393 10.39 11.69 -5.65
N LEU A 394 10.92 11.01 -4.63
CA LEU A 394 12.34 10.64 -4.56
C LEU A 394 12.55 9.39 -3.69
N HIS A 395 13.41 8.47 -4.14
CA HIS A 395 13.83 7.32 -3.35
C HIS A 395 14.94 7.67 -2.34
N PRO A 396 14.78 7.28 -1.06
CA PRO A 396 15.90 7.11 -0.14
C PRO A 396 16.61 5.76 -0.36
N GLY A 397 17.75 5.58 0.29
CA GLY A 397 18.42 4.29 0.43
C GLY A 397 19.11 3.74 -0.83
N VAL A 398 19.91 2.69 -0.58
CA VAL A 398 20.86 2.11 -1.53
C VAL A 398 20.14 1.15 -2.48
N GLU A 399 20.43 1.27 -3.77
CA GLU A 399 19.85 0.44 -4.82
C GLU A 399 20.74 -0.79 -5.11
N ALA A 400 20.11 -1.95 -5.23
CA ALA A 400 20.70 -3.20 -5.70
C ALA A 400 19.97 -3.64 -6.98
N TRP A 401 20.53 -3.26 -8.12
CA TRP A 401 19.91 -3.50 -9.43
C TRP A 401 20.36 -4.86 -9.98
N ILE A 402 19.41 -5.77 -10.17
CA ILE A 402 19.59 -7.04 -10.88
C ILE A 402 19.50 -6.70 -12.38
N LYS A 403 20.60 -6.84 -13.12
CA LYS A 403 20.67 -6.52 -14.57
C LYS A 403 20.45 -7.75 -15.46
N SER A 404 20.63 -8.93 -14.89
CA SER A 404 20.27 -10.25 -15.40
C SER A 404 20.44 -11.28 -14.27
N PRO A 405 19.98 -12.54 -14.39
CA PRO A 405 20.14 -13.55 -13.34
C PRO A 405 21.60 -13.72 -12.88
N GLY A 406 21.84 -13.51 -11.58
CA GLY A 406 23.17 -13.53 -10.96
C GLY A 406 24.02 -12.25 -11.13
N SER A 407 23.57 -11.31 -11.96
CA SER A 407 24.28 -10.06 -12.31
C SER A 407 23.70 -8.89 -11.53
N VAL A 408 24.24 -8.62 -10.33
CA VAL A 408 23.67 -7.65 -9.37
C VAL A 408 24.68 -6.55 -9.07
N TYR A 409 24.24 -5.29 -9.16
CA TYR A 409 25.08 -4.10 -8.96
C TYR A 409 24.50 -3.18 -7.88
N ILE A 410 25.38 -2.73 -6.98
CA ILE A 410 25.06 -1.81 -5.89
C ILE A 410 25.46 -0.39 -6.32
N CYS A 411 24.51 0.52 -6.22
CA CYS A 411 24.68 1.92 -6.62
C CYS A 411 25.29 2.70 -5.45
N SER A 412 26.53 3.14 -5.60
CA SER A 412 27.41 3.61 -4.50
C SER A 412 27.06 4.98 -3.87
N LYS A 413 25.79 5.36 -3.84
CA LYS A 413 25.31 6.62 -3.24
C LYS A 413 24.09 6.33 -2.36
N GLU A 414 23.88 7.13 -1.31
CA GLU A 414 22.80 6.91 -0.32
C GLU A 414 21.37 7.03 -0.90
N ARG A 415 21.21 7.32 -2.21
CA ARG A 415 19.95 7.72 -2.86
C ARG A 415 19.95 7.27 -4.34
N GLU A 416 18.78 7.24 -4.98
CA GLU A 416 18.65 6.78 -6.37
C GLU A 416 19.53 7.56 -7.37
N SER A 417 20.01 6.84 -8.40
CA SER A 417 21.06 7.29 -9.31
C SER A 417 20.65 7.14 -10.78
N LYS A 418 21.00 8.10 -11.63
CA LYS A 418 20.75 8.07 -13.09
C LYS A 418 21.52 6.99 -13.86
N LYS A 419 22.39 6.25 -13.17
CA LYS A 419 23.27 5.21 -13.73
C LYS A 419 22.78 3.77 -13.48
N CYS A 420 21.73 3.61 -12.68
CA CYS A 420 21.19 2.30 -12.28
C CYS A 420 19.86 2.02 -12.98
N SER A 421 18.83 1.49 -12.31
CA SER A 421 17.52 1.21 -12.96
C SER A 421 16.94 2.42 -13.69
N ASN A 422 17.10 3.62 -13.15
CA ASN A 422 16.72 4.88 -13.82
C ASN A 422 17.47 5.15 -15.14
N SER A 423 18.41 4.31 -15.58
CA SER A 423 19.04 4.39 -16.91
C SER A 423 18.21 3.74 -18.02
N ILE A 424 17.22 2.90 -17.72
CA ILE A 424 16.39 2.20 -18.73
C ILE A 424 15.05 2.89 -19.05
N VAL A 425 14.65 3.88 -18.25
CA VAL A 425 13.35 4.58 -18.37
C VAL A 425 13.23 5.35 -19.69
N PRO A 426 12.05 5.42 -20.34
CA PRO A 426 10.74 4.91 -19.89
C PRO A 426 10.47 3.43 -20.19
N PHE A 427 11.46 2.69 -20.72
CA PHE A 427 11.29 1.32 -21.23
C PHE A 427 11.36 0.28 -20.10
N THR A 428 10.30 0.27 -19.31
CA THR A 428 10.01 -0.61 -18.18
C THR A 428 9.12 -1.81 -18.56
N SER A 429 8.91 -2.73 -17.63
CA SER A 429 7.96 -3.84 -17.77
C SER A 429 7.32 -4.27 -16.43
N ILE A 430 6.12 -4.82 -16.49
CA ILE A 430 5.42 -5.45 -15.36
C ILE A 430 5.79 -6.93 -15.15
N SER A 431 6.33 -7.59 -16.19
CA SER A 431 6.86 -8.97 -16.07
C SER A 431 7.92 -9.05 -14.97
N ASP A 432 8.83 -8.09 -15.00
CA ASP A 432 10.06 -8.05 -14.23
C ASP A 432 9.77 -7.81 -12.73
N HIS A 433 8.60 -7.26 -12.41
CA HIS A 433 8.10 -7.09 -11.04
C HIS A 433 7.81 -8.43 -10.34
N SER A 434 7.48 -9.49 -11.09
CA SER A 434 6.94 -10.73 -10.50
C SER A 434 8.01 -11.74 -10.04
N ASN A 435 9.30 -11.48 -10.29
CA ASN A 435 10.39 -12.36 -9.88
C ASN A 435 11.62 -11.57 -9.41
N TYR A 436 12.22 -11.97 -8.29
CA TYR A 436 13.42 -11.33 -7.74
C TYR A 436 14.45 -12.36 -7.28
N TYR A 437 15.64 -12.36 -7.87
CA TYR A 437 16.72 -13.33 -7.58
C TYR A 437 16.33 -14.79 -7.83
N ASN A 438 15.49 -15.07 -8.83
CA ASN A 438 14.86 -16.37 -9.05
C ASN A 438 14.03 -16.80 -7.82
N THR A 439 13.10 -15.94 -7.38
CA THR A 439 12.04 -16.24 -6.39
C THR A 439 10.75 -15.57 -6.84
N ASP A 440 9.62 -16.26 -6.74
CA ASP A 440 8.29 -15.72 -7.07
C ASP A 440 7.89 -14.62 -6.07
N GLN A 441 7.33 -13.53 -6.60
CA GLN A 441 6.90 -12.36 -5.82
C GLN A 441 5.44 -12.01 -6.07
N GLY A 442 4.54 -12.99 -5.96
CA GLY A 442 3.10 -12.72 -6.05
C GLY A 442 2.15 -13.90 -5.79
N ASN A 443 2.61 -15.12 -6.06
CA ASN A 443 1.77 -16.30 -6.20
C ASN A 443 2.05 -17.39 -5.15
N CYS A 444 3.12 -17.25 -4.35
CA CYS A 444 3.64 -18.30 -3.46
C CYS A 444 4.10 -19.55 -4.22
N LEU A 445 4.68 -19.38 -5.41
CA LEU A 445 5.26 -20.50 -6.16
C LEU A 445 6.60 -20.93 -5.56
N SER A 446 6.87 -22.23 -5.59
CA SER A 446 8.19 -22.79 -5.25
C SER A 446 9.19 -22.48 -6.36
N SER A 447 10.31 -21.85 -5.99
CA SER A 447 11.45 -21.50 -6.86
C SER A 447 12.51 -22.60 -6.93
#